data_AF-A0A9D4INY4-F1
#
_entry.id   AF-A0A9D4INY4-F1
#
_cell.length_a   1.000
_cell.length_b   1.000
_cell.length_c   1.000
_cell.angle_alpha   90.00
_cell.angle_beta   90.00
_cell.angle_gamma   90.00
#
_symmetry.space_group_name_H-M   'P 1'
#
loop_
_entity.id
_entity.type
_entity.pdbx_description
1 polymer ?
#
loop_
_entity_poly.entity_id
_entity_poly.type
_entity_poly.pdbx_seq_one_letter_code
_entity_poly.pdbx_strand_id
1 'polypeptide(L)'
;MLYYGSLLGAYRNFRTEPWDDDIDVLVLLEDQEKLRKISNAYPGYTLTISEENYLWKFHKIYNTTIRGPELNPMWPFIDIFFFSFVDNRLQVWGNNDKSAPVSYNDVFPLDYRLFDTMVLPVPNDAGKCLKQTYGDLVVFDICQTNPWDHKHRRWKEKVSMKPCRSLAAIFPFVYRTLMPNGDVVEELRVGNRTHMTLIRRNKT
;
A
#
# COMPACT_ATOMS: atom_id res chain seq x y z
N MET A 1 -6.58 -6.33 1.09
CA MET A 1 -5.66 -5.74 2.09
C MET A 1 -4.81 -4.67 1.44
N LEU A 2 -4.27 -3.72 2.20
CA LEU A 2 -3.30 -2.77 1.65
C LEU A 2 -2.07 -3.51 1.12
N TYR A 3 -1.51 -3.00 0.02
CA TYR A 3 -0.36 -3.60 -0.66
C TYR A 3 0.66 -2.52 -1.06
N TYR A 4 1.84 -2.94 -1.53
CA TYR A 4 2.90 -2.05 -2.03
C TYR A 4 3.08 -0.73 -1.25
N GLY A 5 3.00 0.42 -1.93
CA GLY A 5 3.29 1.74 -1.35
C GLY A 5 2.27 2.12 -0.28
N SER A 6 1.02 1.67 -0.44
CA SER A 6 -0.04 1.87 0.55
C SER A 6 0.19 1.08 1.84
N LEU A 7 0.64 -0.17 1.76
CA LEU A 7 1.03 -0.95 2.94
C LEU A 7 2.25 -0.33 3.62
N LEU A 8 3.24 0.12 2.84
CA LEU A 8 4.42 0.78 3.37
C LEU A 8 4.05 2.07 4.11
N GLY A 9 3.17 2.89 3.52
CA GLY A 9 2.66 4.11 4.14
C GLY A 9 1.85 3.83 5.41
N ALA A 10 0.97 2.83 5.41
CA ALA A 10 0.29 2.39 6.63
C ALA A 10 1.27 1.96 7.73
N TYR A 11 2.35 1.28 7.34
CA TYR A 11 3.40 0.84 8.26
C TYR A 11 4.29 1.98 8.76
N ARG A 12 4.61 2.96 7.93
CA ARG A 12 5.56 4.03 8.27
C ARG A 12 4.93 5.28 8.82
N ASN A 13 3.75 5.66 8.34
CA ASN A 13 3.21 7.01 8.55
C ASN A 13 1.72 6.99 8.95
N PHE A 14 1.11 5.80 9.06
CA PHE A 14 -0.35 5.62 9.16
C PHE A 14 -1.13 6.30 8.03
N ARG A 15 -0.53 6.46 6.84
CA ARG A 15 -1.12 7.09 5.65
C ARG A 15 -0.25 6.86 4.43
N THR A 16 -0.71 7.23 3.24
CA THR A 16 0.11 7.22 2.02
C THR A 16 1.44 7.96 2.21
N GLU A 17 2.52 7.43 1.62
CA GLU A 17 3.81 8.12 1.64
C GLU A 17 3.67 9.53 1.03
N PRO A 18 4.32 10.58 1.58
CA PRO A 18 4.07 11.97 1.15
C PRO A 18 4.35 12.29 -0.33
N TRP A 19 5.05 11.39 -1.03
CA TRP A 19 5.45 11.51 -2.43
C TRP A 19 4.86 10.42 -3.34
N ASP A 20 3.95 9.61 -2.81
CA ASP A 20 3.24 8.57 -3.54
C ASP A 20 1.91 9.11 -4.07
N ASP A 21 1.48 8.64 -5.24
CA ASP A 21 0.39 9.27 -6.01
C ASP A 21 -0.80 8.37 -6.32
N ASP A 22 -0.82 7.16 -5.77
CA ASP A 22 -1.89 6.18 -5.93
C ASP A 22 -2.13 5.35 -4.64
N ILE A 23 -3.04 4.38 -4.74
CA ILE A 23 -3.36 3.44 -3.66
C ILE A 23 -3.32 2.03 -4.21
N ASP A 24 -2.64 1.12 -3.53
CA ASP A 24 -2.52 -0.28 -3.91
C ASP A 24 -3.27 -1.19 -2.93
N VAL A 25 -4.09 -2.09 -3.46
CA VAL A 25 -4.75 -3.15 -2.70
C VAL A 25 -4.54 -4.52 -3.34
N LEU A 26 -4.42 -5.53 -2.49
CA LEU A 26 -4.31 -6.93 -2.88
C LEU A 26 -5.56 -7.69 -2.44
N VAL A 27 -6.23 -8.36 -3.38
CA VAL A 27 -7.54 -9.03 -3.21
C VAL A 27 -7.41 -10.50 -3.58
N LEU A 28 -8.07 -11.38 -2.84
CA LEU A 28 -8.09 -12.81 -3.18
C LEU A 28 -8.66 -13.01 -4.59
N LEU A 29 -8.01 -13.83 -5.40
CA LEU A 29 -8.42 -14.08 -6.78
C LEU A 29 -9.84 -14.66 -6.86
N GLU A 30 -10.25 -15.47 -5.88
CA GLU A 30 -11.62 -15.99 -5.79
C GLU A 30 -12.70 -14.89 -5.60
N ASP A 31 -12.33 -13.74 -5.05
CA ASP A 31 -13.22 -12.59 -4.86
C ASP A 31 -13.28 -11.64 -6.07
N GLN A 32 -12.53 -11.93 -7.14
CA GLN A 32 -12.43 -11.08 -8.32
C GLN A 32 -13.79 -10.76 -8.96
N GLU A 33 -14.64 -11.78 -9.14
CA GLU A 33 -15.97 -11.60 -9.74
C GLU A 33 -16.92 -10.82 -8.85
N LYS A 34 -16.79 -11.00 -7.52
CA LYS A 34 -17.56 -10.23 -6.54
C LYS A 34 -17.16 -8.76 -6.58
N LEU A 35 -15.86 -8.48 -6.63
CA LEU A 35 -15.35 -7.12 -6.75
C LEU A 35 -15.83 -6.45 -8.03
N ARG A 36 -15.75 -7.14 -9.18
CA ARG A 36 -16.22 -6.63 -10.48
C ARG A 36 -17.68 -6.17 -10.42
N LYS A 37 -18.56 -6.97 -9.83
CA LYS A 37 -19.98 -6.66 -9.68
C LYS A 37 -20.21 -5.42 -8.80
N ILE A 38 -19.50 -5.33 -7.68
CA ILE A 38 -19.64 -4.21 -6.73
C ILE A 38 -19.11 -2.91 -7.34
N SER A 39 -17.96 -2.94 -8.01
CA SER A 39 -17.35 -1.76 -8.63
C SER A 39 -18.25 -1.16 -9.72
N ASN A 40 -18.89 -1.99 -10.54
CA ASN A 40 -19.80 -1.53 -11.60
C ASN A 40 -21.11 -0.93 -11.07
N ALA A 41 -21.46 -1.19 -9.81
CA ALA A 41 -22.67 -0.68 -9.19
C ALA A 41 -22.50 0.72 -8.58
N TYR A 42 -21.28 1.27 -8.54
CA TYR A 42 -20.99 2.51 -7.83
C TYR A 42 -21.04 3.75 -8.76
N PRO A 43 -22.05 4.63 -8.65
CA PRO A 43 -22.25 5.72 -9.61
C PRO A 43 -21.09 6.72 -9.62
N GLY A 44 -20.67 7.12 -10.83
CA GLY A 44 -19.59 8.10 -11.01
C GLY A 44 -18.17 7.52 -10.91
N TYR A 45 -18.05 6.23 -10.70
CA TYR A 45 -16.78 5.50 -10.72
C TYR A 45 -16.82 4.39 -11.75
N THR A 46 -15.66 3.94 -12.18
CA THR A 46 -15.50 2.85 -13.12
C THR A 46 -14.31 1.98 -12.75
N LEU A 47 -14.32 0.77 -13.28
CA LEU A 47 -13.27 -0.21 -13.16
C LEU A 47 -12.65 -0.43 -14.54
N THR A 48 -11.39 -0.05 -14.71
CA THR A 48 -10.63 -0.32 -15.93
C THR A 48 -9.74 -1.53 -15.70
N ILE A 49 -9.81 -2.49 -16.62
CA ILE A 49 -9.06 -3.75 -16.57
C ILE A 49 -7.91 -3.64 -17.57
N SER A 50 -6.67 -3.95 -17.16
CA SER A 50 -5.53 -3.98 -18.07
C SER A 50 -5.73 -5.03 -19.19
N GLU A 51 -5.06 -4.86 -20.33
CA GLU A 51 -5.16 -5.81 -21.45
C GLU A 51 -4.76 -7.24 -21.04
N GLU A 52 -3.79 -7.36 -20.14
CA GLU A 52 -3.32 -8.63 -19.58
C GLU A 52 -4.17 -9.13 -18.39
N ASN A 53 -5.26 -8.42 -18.07
CA ASN A 53 -6.29 -8.71 -17.07
C ASN A 53 -5.83 -8.79 -15.60
N TYR A 54 -4.53 -8.74 -15.29
CA TYR A 54 -4.04 -8.91 -13.92
C TYR A 54 -4.05 -7.65 -13.04
N LEU A 55 -4.16 -6.46 -13.64
CA LEU A 55 -4.16 -5.19 -12.92
C LEU A 55 -5.45 -4.45 -13.22
N TRP A 56 -6.24 -4.21 -12.17
CA TRP A 56 -7.48 -3.46 -12.27
C TRP A 56 -7.31 -2.09 -11.63
N LYS A 57 -7.92 -1.06 -12.22
CA LYS A 57 -7.88 0.32 -11.73
C LYS A 57 -9.29 0.78 -11.42
N PHE A 58 -9.59 1.05 -10.16
CA PHE A 58 -10.86 1.66 -9.77
C PHE A 58 -10.68 3.16 -9.64
N HIS A 59 -11.45 3.93 -10.39
CA HIS A 59 -11.27 5.37 -10.44
C HIS A 59 -12.56 6.13 -10.73
N LYS A 60 -12.54 7.42 -10.44
CA LYS A 60 -13.66 8.31 -10.73
C LYS A 60 -13.75 8.53 -12.25
N ILE A 61 -14.97 8.58 -12.76
CA ILE A 61 -15.25 9.00 -14.14
C ILE A 61 -15.16 10.52 -14.18
N TYR A 62 -14.22 11.05 -14.96
CA TYR A 62 -14.07 12.49 -15.18
C TYR A 62 -14.56 12.87 -16.57
N ASN A 63 -15.14 14.06 -16.70
CA ASN A 63 -15.30 14.68 -18.02
C ASN A 63 -13.92 15.13 -18.49
N THR A 64 -13.37 14.44 -19.49
CA THR A 64 -11.99 14.60 -19.97
C THR A 64 -11.72 15.94 -20.62
N THR A 65 -12.74 16.72 -20.97
CA THR A 65 -12.57 18.10 -21.50
C THR A 65 -11.98 19.09 -20.50
N ILE A 66 -12.01 18.78 -19.19
CA ILE A 66 -11.56 19.68 -18.12
C ILE A 66 -10.09 19.42 -17.72
N ARG A 67 -9.57 18.23 -18.02
CA ARG A 67 -8.23 17.79 -17.60
C ARG A 67 -7.35 17.77 -18.83
N GLY A 68 -6.38 18.69 -18.88
CA GLY A 68 -5.49 18.86 -20.03
C GLY A 68 -4.91 17.54 -20.55
N PRO A 69 -4.52 17.48 -21.84
CA PRO A 69 -4.10 16.25 -22.53
C PRO A 69 -2.92 15.52 -21.87
N GLU A 70 -2.13 16.21 -21.05
CA GLU A 70 -0.99 15.70 -20.31
C GLU A 70 -1.36 14.82 -19.11
N LEU A 71 -2.61 14.88 -18.63
CA LEU A 71 -3.03 14.12 -17.46
C LEU A 71 -3.50 12.71 -17.81
N ASN A 72 -3.19 11.77 -16.93
CA ASN A 72 -3.81 10.45 -16.95
C ASN A 72 -5.32 10.59 -16.68
N PRO A 73 -6.20 10.17 -17.62
CA PRO A 73 -7.64 10.31 -17.45
C PRO A 73 -8.18 9.47 -16.28
N MET A 74 -7.46 8.43 -15.88
CA MET A 74 -7.85 7.56 -14.76
C MET A 74 -7.34 8.08 -13.41
N TRP A 75 -6.35 8.96 -13.38
CA TRP A 75 -5.75 9.40 -12.11
C TRP A 75 -6.64 10.43 -11.39
N PRO A 76 -6.80 10.39 -10.06
CA PRO A 76 -6.30 9.36 -9.14
C PRO A 76 -7.14 8.07 -9.22
N PHE A 77 -6.48 6.94 -8.98
CA PHE A 77 -7.05 5.59 -9.02
C PHE A 77 -6.58 4.75 -7.82
N ILE A 78 -7.26 3.62 -7.63
CA ILE A 78 -6.82 2.52 -6.77
C ILE A 78 -6.40 1.37 -7.68
N ASP A 79 -5.16 0.93 -7.55
CA ASP A 79 -4.63 -0.27 -8.17
C ASP A 79 -5.02 -1.50 -7.36
N ILE A 80 -5.65 -2.43 -8.06
CA ILE A 80 -6.21 -3.66 -7.52
C ILE A 80 -5.46 -4.81 -8.16
N PHE A 81 -4.69 -5.49 -7.33
CA PHE A 81 -3.98 -6.72 -7.67
C PHE A 81 -4.73 -7.92 -7.11
N PHE A 82 -4.59 -9.07 -7.77
CA PHE A 82 -5.17 -10.33 -7.30
C PHE A 82 -4.10 -11.30 -6.86
N PHE A 83 -4.40 -12.15 -5.88
CA PHE A 83 -3.49 -13.22 -5.45
C PHE A 83 -4.20 -14.50 -5.07
N SER A 84 -3.46 -15.59 -5.11
CA SER A 84 -3.83 -16.89 -4.55
C SER A 84 -2.66 -17.46 -3.74
N PHE A 85 -2.87 -18.64 -3.15
CA PHE A 85 -1.80 -19.42 -2.55
C PHE A 85 -1.56 -20.69 -3.37
N VAL A 86 -0.29 -20.94 -3.70
CA VAL A 86 0.18 -22.19 -4.29
C VAL A 86 1.28 -22.72 -3.37
N ASP A 87 1.15 -23.96 -2.91
CA ASP A 87 2.10 -24.59 -1.96
C ASP A 87 2.43 -23.70 -0.75
N ASN A 88 1.40 -23.09 -0.16
CA ASN A 88 1.50 -22.17 0.98
C ASN A 88 2.36 -20.91 0.70
N ARG A 89 2.46 -20.49 -0.57
CA ARG A 89 3.14 -19.25 -0.96
C ARG A 89 2.18 -18.33 -1.70
N LEU A 90 2.23 -17.05 -1.36
CA LEU A 90 1.46 -16.01 -2.02
C LEU A 90 1.96 -15.85 -3.46
N GLN A 91 1.04 -15.96 -4.41
CA GLN A 91 1.29 -15.71 -5.82
C GLN A 91 0.39 -14.59 -6.29
N VAL A 92 0.99 -13.48 -6.75
CA VAL A 92 0.24 -12.39 -7.37
C VAL A 92 -0.06 -12.79 -8.81
N TRP A 93 -1.32 -12.70 -9.19
CA TRP A 93 -1.77 -13.03 -10.53
C TRP A 93 -1.15 -12.08 -11.56
N GLY A 94 -0.74 -12.61 -12.71
CA GLY A 94 -0.05 -11.86 -13.77
C GLY A 94 1.41 -11.54 -13.51
N ASN A 95 1.94 -11.86 -12.32
CA ASN A 95 3.36 -11.72 -11.99
C ASN A 95 3.98 -13.11 -11.77
N ASN A 96 3.93 -13.93 -12.82
CA ASN A 96 4.23 -15.37 -12.76
C ASN A 96 5.69 -15.69 -12.42
N ASP A 97 6.61 -14.73 -12.55
CA ASP A 97 8.04 -14.93 -12.29
C ASP A 97 8.46 -14.74 -10.83
N LYS A 98 7.55 -14.33 -9.93
CA LYS A 98 7.89 -14.06 -8.53
C LYS A 98 6.80 -14.53 -7.57
N SER A 99 6.89 -15.80 -7.13
CA SER A 99 6.28 -16.15 -5.85
C SER A 99 6.99 -15.34 -4.76
N ALA A 100 6.26 -14.49 -4.06
CA ALA A 100 6.82 -13.85 -2.87
C ALA A 100 7.02 -14.97 -1.83
N PRO A 101 8.14 -15.01 -1.09
CA PRO A 101 8.31 -15.96 0.02
C PRO A 101 7.47 -15.51 1.25
N VAL A 102 6.22 -15.13 0.99
CA VAL A 102 5.18 -14.75 1.93
C VAL A 102 4.23 -15.93 2.01
N SER A 103 4.12 -16.53 3.19
CA SER A 103 3.27 -17.69 3.43
C SER A 103 1.85 -17.30 3.82
N TYR A 104 0.94 -18.27 3.87
CA TYR A 104 -0.43 -18.04 4.35
C TYR A 104 -0.45 -17.41 5.74
N ASN A 105 0.38 -17.88 6.67
CA ASN A 105 0.44 -17.38 8.06
C ASN A 105 1.06 -15.98 8.20
N ASP A 106 1.81 -15.54 7.19
CA ASP A 106 2.34 -14.17 7.13
C ASP A 106 1.24 -13.17 6.72
N VAL A 107 0.20 -13.66 6.03
CA VAL A 107 -0.95 -12.86 5.58
C VAL A 107 -2.12 -12.97 6.55
N PHE A 108 -2.45 -14.20 6.97
CA PHE A 108 -3.64 -14.51 7.76
C PHE A 108 -3.30 -14.96 9.19
N PRO A 109 -4.19 -14.71 10.17
CA PRO A 109 -5.39 -13.86 10.04
C PRO A 109 -4.99 -12.41 9.73
N LEU A 110 -5.81 -11.71 8.94
CA LEU A 110 -5.51 -10.32 8.60
C LEU A 110 -5.36 -9.50 9.87
N ASP A 111 -4.42 -8.58 9.82
CA ASP A 111 -4.24 -7.56 10.82
C ASP A 111 -4.86 -6.25 10.33
N TYR A 112 -5.01 -5.26 11.21
CA TYR A 112 -5.64 -3.99 10.87
C TYR A 112 -4.78 -2.82 11.33
N ARG A 113 -4.60 -1.83 10.45
CA ARG A 113 -3.78 -0.65 10.71
C ARG A 113 -4.53 0.62 10.32
N LEU A 114 -4.24 1.69 11.04
CA LEU A 114 -4.68 3.03 10.67
C LEU A 114 -4.01 3.42 9.35
N PHE A 115 -4.82 3.93 8.43
CA PHE A 115 -4.43 4.46 7.15
C PHE A 115 -5.30 5.68 6.82
N ASP A 116 -4.69 6.85 6.94
CA ASP A 116 -5.34 8.15 6.98
C ASP A 116 -6.45 8.19 8.04
N THR A 117 -7.72 8.23 7.64
CA THR A 117 -8.89 8.24 8.54
C THR A 117 -9.54 6.87 8.73
N MET A 118 -9.01 5.82 8.11
CA MET A 118 -9.63 4.49 8.08
C MET A 118 -8.76 3.45 8.77
N VAL A 119 -9.40 2.41 9.32
CA VAL A 119 -8.71 1.21 9.80
C VAL A 119 -8.87 0.14 8.73
N LEU A 120 -7.78 -0.21 8.05
CA LEU A 120 -7.81 -1.07 6.86
C LEU A 120 -7.05 -2.39 7.08
N PRO A 121 -7.48 -3.48 6.42
CA PRO A 121 -6.83 -4.76 6.53
C PRO A 121 -5.43 -4.74 5.91
N VAL A 122 -4.46 -5.34 6.61
CA VAL A 122 -3.07 -5.54 6.21
C VAL A 122 -2.67 -7.01 6.46
N PRO A 123 -1.56 -7.50 5.90
CA PRO A 123 -1.02 -8.81 6.25
C PRO A 123 -0.73 -8.93 7.75
N ASN A 124 -0.90 -10.13 8.31
CA ASN A 124 -0.59 -10.45 9.70
C ASN A 124 0.82 -9.96 10.13
N ASP A 125 1.82 -10.25 9.31
CA ASP A 125 3.18 -9.71 9.43
C ASP A 125 3.50 -8.76 8.25
N ALA A 126 2.93 -7.56 8.34
CA ALA A 126 3.17 -6.49 7.38
C ALA A 126 4.66 -6.18 7.19
N GLY A 127 5.46 -6.24 8.27
CA GLY A 127 6.89 -5.96 8.22
C GLY A 127 7.62 -7.00 7.35
N LYS A 128 7.39 -8.29 7.58
CA LYS A 128 7.94 -9.37 6.76
C LYS A 128 7.49 -9.27 5.30
N CYS A 129 6.21 -9.01 5.04
CA CYS A 129 5.71 -8.86 3.68
C CYS A 129 6.40 -7.71 2.94
N LEU A 130 6.52 -6.53 3.57
CA LEU A 130 7.20 -5.37 3.00
C LEU A 130 8.68 -5.63 2.72
N LYS A 131 9.38 -6.34 3.61
CA LYS A 131 10.79 -6.72 3.43
C LYS A 131 11.01 -7.55 2.17
N GLN A 132 10.08 -8.44 1.84
CA GLN A 132 10.18 -9.25 0.62
C GLN A 132 9.98 -8.42 -0.65
N THR A 133 9.18 -7.37 -0.56
CA THR A 133 8.88 -6.49 -1.69
C THR A 133 9.98 -5.46 -1.93
N TYR A 134 10.48 -4.81 -0.87
CA TYR A 134 11.35 -3.64 -0.97
C TYR A 134 12.76 -3.85 -0.39
N GLY A 135 12.99 -4.93 0.35
CA GLY A 135 14.21 -5.15 1.13
C GLY A 135 14.25 -4.34 2.43
N ASP A 136 15.07 -4.76 3.38
CA ASP A 136 15.14 -4.15 4.72
C ASP A 136 15.45 -2.66 4.68
N LEU A 137 16.44 -2.25 3.88
CA LEU A 137 16.89 -0.85 3.82
C LEU A 137 15.77 0.11 3.42
N VAL A 138 14.97 -0.24 2.42
CA VAL A 138 13.88 0.63 1.95
C VAL A 138 12.77 0.66 2.99
N VAL A 139 12.45 -0.46 3.62
CA VAL A 139 11.36 -0.52 4.60
C VAL A 139 11.67 0.27 5.86
N PHE A 140 12.91 0.21 6.37
CA PHE A 140 13.24 0.80 7.67
C PHE A 140 13.99 2.13 7.56
N ASP A 141 14.93 2.28 6.62
CA ASP A 141 15.91 3.37 6.68
C ASP A 141 15.81 4.38 5.56
N ILE A 142 15.39 3.96 4.36
CA ILE A 142 15.41 4.78 3.15
C ILE A 142 13.99 5.14 2.72
N CYS A 143 13.80 6.44 2.51
CA CYS A 143 12.61 7.04 1.93
C CYS A 143 12.89 7.27 0.45
N GLN A 144 12.08 6.65 -0.40
CA GLN A 144 12.29 6.59 -1.83
C GLN A 144 11.02 6.96 -2.59
N THR A 145 11.14 7.82 -3.59
CA THR A 145 10.04 8.18 -4.50
C THR A 145 9.73 7.06 -5.50
N ASN A 146 8.47 6.89 -5.87
CA ASN A 146 8.09 5.99 -6.97
C ASN A 146 8.72 6.47 -8.29
N PRO A 147 9.43 5.61 -9.07
CA PRO A 147 10.02 5.99 -10.35
C PRO A 147 9.00 6.35 -11.43
N TRP A 148 7.77 5.84 -11.32
CA TRP A 148 6.69 6.16 -12.25
C TRP A 148 5.83 7.29 -11.69
N ASP A 149 5.46 8.24 -12.55
CA ASP A 149 4.52 9.33 -12.28
C ASP A 149 3.18 8.91 -12.88
N HIS A 150 2.28 8.38 -12.06
CA HIS A 150 0.99 7.88 -12.51
C HIS A 150 0.08 8.99 -13.01
N LYS A 151 0.20 10.19 -12.44
CA LYS A 151 -0.54 11.38 -12.84
C LYS A 151 -0.25 11.79 -14.29
N HIS A 152 1.01 11.70 -14.73
CA HIS A 152 1.42 12.10 -16.09
C HIS A 152 1.79 10.91 -17.00
N ARG A 153 1.70 9.67 -16.51
CA ARG A 153 2.04 8.43 -17.22
C ARG A 153 3.44 8.46 -17.83
N ARG A 154 4.44 8.80 -17.03
CA ARG A 154 5.84 8.87 -17.47
C ARG A 154 6.79 8.40 -16.39
N TRP A 155 7.96 7.94 -16.82
CA TRP A 155 9.09 7.72 -15.92
C TRP A 155 9.64 9.08 -15.46
N LYS A 156 9.92 9.20 -14.16
CA LYS A 156 10.64 10.34 -13.62
C LYS A 156 12.11 10.23 -14.03
N GLU A 157 12.72 11.35 -14.39
CA GLU A 157 14.15 11.38 -14.77
C GLU A 157 15.07 10.89 -13.65
N LYS A 158 14.67 11.11 -12.40
CA LYS A 158 15.43 10.70 -11.20
C LYS A 158 14.49 10.21 -10.11
N VAL A 159 14.91 9.10 -9.49
CA VAL A 159 14.38 8.62 -8.21
C VAL A 159 15.14 9.32 -7.09
N SER A 160 14.42 9.92 -6.14
CA SER A 160 15.04 10.48 -4.93
C SER A 160 15.07 9.43 -3.84
N MET A 161 16.25 9.23 -3.24
CA MET A 161 16.45 8.37 -2.08
C MET A 161 17.12 9.19 -0.97
N LYS A 162 16.53 9.18 0.22
CA LYS A 162 17.05 9.86 1.41
C LYS A 162 16.89 8.99 2.64
N PRO A 163 17.78 9.08 3.64
CA PRO A 163 17.50 8.50 4.94
C PRO A 163 16.19 9.07 5.48
N CYS A 164 15.23 8.24 5.88
CA CYS A 164 13.93 8.73 6.38
C CYS A 164 14.09 9.66 7.59
N ARG A 165 15.10 9.41 8.43
CA ARG A 165 15.44 10.29 9.55
C ARG A 165 15.70 11.75 9.15
N SER A 166 16.18 12.02 7.94
CA SER A 166 16.39 13.40 7.48
C SER A 166 15.09 14.12 7.15
N LEU A 167 13.99 13.38 7.05
CA LEU A 167 12.64 13.87 6.76
C LEU A 167 11.75 13.90 8.01
N ALA A 168 12.19 13.31 9.11
CA ALA A 168 11.39 13.14 10.32
C ALA A 168 10.98 14.47 10.98
N ALA A 169 11.71 15.56 10.75
CA ALA A 169 11.34 16.88 11.24
C ALA A 169 10.16 17.53 10.47
N ILE A 170 9.81 16.99 9.31
CA ILE A 170 8.83 17.57 8.38
C ILE A 170 7.63 16.64 8.21
N PHE A 171 7.86 15.34 8.07
CA PHE A 171 6.82 14.35 7.85
C PHE A 171 6.63 13.45 9.07
N PRO A 172 5.39 12.98 9.31
CA PRO A 172 5.10 12.11 10.43
C PRO A 172 5.57 10.68 10.17
N PHE A 173 6.28 10.09 11.13
CA PHE A 173 6.72 8.70 11.11
C PHE A 173 6.29 7.95 12.36
N VAL A 174 6.04 6.66 12.22
CA VAL A 174 5.65 5.73 13.27
C VAL A 174 6.90 5.10 13.89
N TYR A 175 7.07 5.34 15.18
CA TYR A 175 8.11 4.76 16.01
C TYR A 175 7.52 3.62 16.83
N ARG A 176 8.22 2.50 16.90
CA ARG A 176 7.73 1.29 17.57
C ARG A 176 8.58 0.96 18.78
N THR A 177 7.93 0.62 19.88
CA THR A 177 8.59 0.14 21.10
C THR A 177 7.91 -1.14 21.56
N LEU A 178 8.68 -2.23 21.62
CA LEU A 178 8.23 -3.49 22.19
C LEU A 178 8.26 -3.40 23.71
N MET A 179 7.11 -3.65 24.33
CA MET A 179 6.94 -3.63 25.78
C MET A 179 7.25 -5.01 26.37
N PRO A 180 7.62 -5.10 27.67
CA PRO A 180 7.93 -6.38 28.31
C PRO A 180 6.79 -7.42 28.30
N ASN A 181 5.54 -6.96 28.20
CA ASN A 181 4.36 -7.83 28.11
C ASN A 181 4.07 -8.33 26.68
N GLY A 182 4.92 -7.99 25.70
CA GLY A 182 4.76 -8.32 24.29
C GLY A 182 3.89 -7.34 23.49
N ASP A 183 3.29 -6.33 24.14
CA ASP A 183 2.57 -5.28 23.42
C ASP A 183 3.55 -4.40 22.63
N VAL A 184 3.09 -3.82 21.53
CA VAL A 184 3.86 -2.85 20.75
C VAL A 184 3.20 -1.48 20.85
N VAL A 185 3.93 -0.50 21.38
CA VAL A 185 3.52 0.90 21.35
C VAL A 185 3.98 1.49 20.01
N GLU A 186 3.05 2.03 19.25
CA GLU A 186 3.31 2.74 17.99
C GLU A 186 2.99 4.23 18.17
N GLU A 187 4.00 5.08 18.01
CA GLU A 187 3.85 6.53 18.15
C GLU A 187 4.10 7.23 16.82
N LEU A 188 3.09 7.97 16.34
CA LEU A 188 3.24 8.85 15.19
C LEU A 188 3.87 10.16 15.65
N ARG A 189 5.08 10.45 15.19
CA ARG A 189 5.86 11.62 15.61
C ARG A 189 6.27 12.49 14.42
N VAL A 190 6.31 13.80 14.64
CA VAL A 190 6.97 14.79 13.76
C VAL A 190 8.05 15.47 14.59
N GLY A 191 9.31 15.28 14.21
CA GLY A 191 10.46 15.62 15.03
C GLY A 191 10.36 14.92 16.39
N ASN A 192 10.37 15.72 17.47
CA ASN A 192 10.25 15.22 18.84
C ASN A 192 8.80 15.24 19.37
N ARG A 193 7.82 15.64 18.57
CA ARG A 193 6.43 15.77 19.00
C ARG A 193 5.65 14.52 18.63
N THR A 194 5.06 13.86 19.63
CA THR A 194 4.07 12.79 19.41
C THR A 194 2.71 13.39 19.09
N HIS A 195 2.12 12.95 17.99
CA HIS A 195 0.79 13.36 17.53
C HIS A 195 -0.27 12.31 17.85
N MET A 196 0.12 11.03 17.88
CA MET A 196 -0.77 9.91 18.15
C MET A 196 0.03 8.77 18.76
N THR A 197 -0.60 8.05 19.69
CA THR A 197 -0.06 6.83 20.28
C THR A 197 -1.11 5.73 20.16
N LEU A 198 -0.73 4.60 19.59
CA LEU A 198 -1.54 3.39 19.48
C LEU A 198 -0.83 2.27 20.25
N ILE A 199 -1.61 1.43 20.95
CA ILE A 199 -1.10 0.24 21.62
C ILE A 199 -1.63 -0.97 20.89
N ARG A 200 -0.72 -1.73 20.28
CA ARG A 200 -1.02 -3.02 19.67
C ARG A 200 -0.79 -4.11 20.69
N ARG A 201 -1.87 -4.78 21.08
CA ARG A 201 -1.80 -5.88 22.05
C ARG A 201 -1.11 -7.09 21.44
N ASN A 202 -0.35 -7.80 22.26
CA ASN A 202 0.17 -9.11 21.88
C ASN A 202 -0.98 -10.04 21.50
N LYS A 203 -0.87 -10.74 20.36
CA LYS A 203 -1.87 -11.73 19.95
C LYS A 203 -1.62 -13.00 20.79
N THR A 204 -2.48 -13.25 21.77
CA THR A 204 -2.52 -14.50 22.56
C THR A 204 -2.89 -15.69 21.70
#